data_AF-E1ZUI6-F1
#
_entry.id   AF-E1ZUI6-F1
#
_cell.length_a   1.000
_cell.length_b   1.000
_cell.length_c   1.000
_cell.angle_alpha   90.00
_cell.angle_beta   90.00
_cell.angle_gamma   90.00
#
_symmetry.space_group_name_H-M   'P 1'
#
loop_
_entity.id
_entity.type
_entity.pdbx_description
1 polymer ?
#
loop_
_entity_poly.entity_id
_entity_poly.type
_entity_poly.pdbx_seq_one_letter_code
_entity_poly.pdbx_strand_id
1 'polypeptide(L)'
;MPSRWGAVERRPRRYDWSGYKQLFRLVRALGLKLQVVMSFHACGGNVGDNAQIPLPQWVLQVGDTDPDIFFTDRPRDVFPGQRNRECLSFFADEEPGLLKGRSPMQCYVEFMR
;
A
#
# COMPACT_ATOMS: atom_id res chain seq x y z
N MET A 1 -7.52 -8.20 10.78
CA MET A 1 -8.11 -7.07 10.03
C MET A 1 -7.00 -6.32 9.29
N PRO A 2 -7.12 -6.14 7.96
CA PRO A 2 -6.13 -5.40 7.17
C PRO A 2 -6.18 -3.89 7.45
N SER A 3 -5.05 -3.31 7.82
CA SER A 3 -4.80 -1.87 7.89
C SER A 3 -4.20 -1.41 6.58
N ARG A 4 -5.08 -0.95 5.68
CA ARG A 4 -4.74 -0.59 4.30
C ARG A 4 -3.95 0.70 4.24
N TRP A 5 -2.74 0.64 3.68
CA TRP A 5 -1.87 1.80 3.52
C TRP A 5 -2.55 2.93 2.74
N GLY A 6 -3.17 2.61 1.59
CA GLY A 6 -3.89 3.57 0.74
C GLY A 6 -5.09 4.24 1.41
N ALA A 7 -5.68 3.64 2.44
CA ALA A 7 -6.79 4.24 3.18
C ALA A 7 -6.31 5.19 4.29
N VAL A 8 -5.19 4.84 4.94
CA VAL A 8 -4.65 5.53 6.12
C VAL A 8 -3.72 6.69 5.72
N GLU A 9 -2.80 6.49 4.78
CA GLU A 9 -1.80 7.50 4.38
C GLU A 9 -2.10 8.06 2.98
N ARG A 10 -3.28 8.68 2.83
CA ARG A 10 -3.74 9.23 1.54
C ARG A 10 -2.85 10.37 1.03
N ARG A 11 -2.11 11.03 1.92
CA ARG A 11 -1.09 12.02 1.60
C ARG A 11 0.19 11.67 2.37
N PRO A 12 1.39 11.95 1.83
CA PRO A 12 2.64 11.60 2.50
C PRO A 12 2.69 12.12 3.95
N ARG A 13 2.99 11.23 4.89
CA ARG A 13 3.08 11.49 6.35
C ARG A 13 1.80 12.05 6.98
N ARG A 14 0.64 11.91 6.34
CA ARG A 14 -0.66 12.27 6.93
C ARG A 14 -1.49 11.02 7.13
N TYR A 15 -1.50 10.54 8.37
CA TYR A 15 -2.14 9.29 8.76
C TYR A 15 -3.52 9.54 9.36
N ASP A 16 -4.56 9.04 8.70
CA ASP A 16 -5.93 9.04 9.22
C ASP A 16 -6.32 7.65 9.70
N TRP A 17 -6.20 7.45 11.02
CA TRP A 17 -6.60 6.23 11.71
C TRP A 17 -8.02 6.30 12.28
N SER A 18 -8.80 7.34 11.99
CA SER A 18 -10.09 7.59 12.64
C SER A 18 -11.08 6.41 12.50
N GLY A 19 -11.23 5.87 11.28
CA GLY A 19 -12.10 4.71 11.02
C GLY A 19 -11.64 3.44 11.75
N TYR A 20 -10.34 3.15 11.73
CA TYR A 20 -9.77 2.01 12.46
C TYR A 20 -9.95 2.16 13.98
N LYS A 21 -9.73 3.37 14.53
CA LYS A 21 -9.95 3.66 15.95
C LYS A 21 -11.41 3.43 16.37
N GLN A 22 -12.38 3.78 15.53
CA GLN A 22 -13.79 3.50 15.80
C GLN A 22 -14.06 1.99 15.86
N LEU A 23 -13.55 1.23 14.89
CA LEU A 23 -13.68 -0.23 14.90
C LEU A 23 -13.00 -0.88 16.10
N PHE A 24 -11.79 -0.43 16.47
CA PHE A 24 -11.06 -0.98 17.60
C PHE A 24 -11.81 -0.75 18.93
N ARG A 25 -12.49 0.40 19.06
CA ARG A 25 -13.37 0.66 20.21
C ARG A 25 -14.53 -0.33 20.29
N LEU A 26 -15.18 -0.63 19.15
CA LEU A 26 -16.27 -1.62 19.10
C LEU A 26 -15.77 -3.02 19.45
N VAL A 27 -14.66 -3.47 18.84
CA VAL A 27 -14.05 -4.77 19.12
C VAL A 27 -13.69 -4.90 20.60
N ARG A 28 -13.10 -3.85 21.19
CA ARG A 28 -12.78 -3.80 22.62
C ARG A 28 -14.04 -3.88 23.49
N ALA A 29 -15.10 -3.15 23.15
CA ALA A 29 -16.36 -3.14 23.90
C ALA A 29 -17.02 -4.53 23.91
N LEU A 30 -16.80 -5.35 22.87
CA LEU A 30 -17.27 -6.73 22.77
C LEU A 30 -16.34 -7.74 23.47
N GLY A 31 -15.22 -7.31 24.07
CA GLY A 31 -14.28 -8.21 24.73
C GLY A 31 -13.50 -9.13 23.77
N LEU A 32 -13.51 -8.82 22.48
CA LEU A 32 -12.85 -9.63 21.46
C LEU A 32 -11.36 -9.28 21.32
N LYS A 33 -10.54 -10.28 20.99
CA LYS A 33 -9.14 -10.08 20.59
C LYS A 33 -9.08 -9.60 19.14
N LEU A 34 -8.07 -8.78 18.83
CA LEU A 34 -7.85 -8.25 17.50
C LEU A 34 -6.46 -8.66 16.99
N GLN A 35 -6.41 -9.20 15.77
CA GLN A 35 -5.18 -9.33 14.99
C GLN A 35 -5.22 -8.30 13.87
N VAL A 36 -4.18 -7.48 13.77
CA VAL A 36 -4.06 -6.44 12.75
C VAL A 36 -2.97 -6.82 11.77
N VAL A 37 -3.26 -6.71 10.48
CA VAL A 37 -2.29 -6.95 9.40
C VAL A 37 -1.93 -5.60 8.80
N MET A 38 -0.65 -5.28 8.68
CA MET A 38 -0.19 -4.10 7.94
C MET A 38 -0.26 -4.42 6.45
N SER A 39 -1.18 -3.77 5.73
CA SER A 39 -1.48 -4.10 4.33
C SER A 39 -0.91 -3.03 3.41
N PHE A 40 0.35 -3.23 3.00
CA PHE A 40 1.09 -2.41 2.03
C PHE A 40 0.83 -2.80 0.56
N HIS A 41 -0.31 -3.44 0.29
CA HIS A 41 -0.73 -3.88 -1.04
C HIS A 41 -2.17 -3.42 -1.32
N ALA A 42 -2.50 -3.31 -2.60
CA ALA A 42 -3.84 -2.97 -3.07
C ALA A 42 -4.88 -4.01 -2.61
N CYS A 43 -6.12 -3.56 -2.39
CA CYS A 43 -7.29 -4.39 -2.14
C CYS A 43 -8.10 -4.49 -3.42
N GLY A 44 -8.44 -5.71 -3.79
CA GLY A 44 -9.26 -6.00 -4.95
C GLY A 44 -8.57 -5.67 -6.26
N GLY A 45 -9.34 -5.64 -7.35
CA GLY A 45 -8.85 -5.45 -8.72
C GLY A 45 -9.22 -6.59 -9.66
N ASN A 46 -9.84 -7.64 -9.13
CA ASN A 46 -10.35 -8.77 -9.89
C ASN A 46 -11.88 -8.71 -10.05
N VAL A 47 -12.38 -9.47 -11.02
CA VAL A 47 -13.82 -9.62 -11.26
C VAL A 47 -14.48 -10.24 -10.02
N GLY A 48 -15.42 -9.51 -9.42
CA GLY A 48 -16.16 -9.95 -8.23
C GLY A 48 -15.73 -9.29 -6.92
N ASP A 49 -14.72 -8.41 -6.92
CA ASP A 49 -14.32 -7.68 -5.72
C ASP A 49 -15.28 -6.53 -5.39
N ASN A 50 -15.84 -6.54 -4.18
CA ASN A 50 -16.79 -5.53 -3.71
C ASN A 50 -16.14 -4.25 -3.15
N ALA A 51 -14.81 -4.23 -2.99
CA ALA A 51 -14.08 -3.09 -2.44
C ALA A 51 -12.69 -2.98 -3.08
N GLN A 52 -12.42 -1.81 -3.63
CA GLN A 52 -11.14 -1.49 -4.27
C GLN A 52 -10.41 -0.41 -3.47
N ILE A 53 -9.26 -0.76 -2.89
CA ILE A 53 -8.42 0.17 -2.13
C ILE A 53 -7.00 0.07 -2.70
N PRO A 54 -6.62 0.94 -3.64
CA PRO A 54 -5.29 0.88 -4.25
C PRO A 54 -4.20 1.27 -3.24
N LEU A 55 -2.93 1.18 -3.66
CA LEU A 55 -1.84 1.88 -3.00
C LEU A 55 -2.13 3.39 -2.92
N PRO A 56 -1.49 4.14 -1.99
CA PRO A 56 -1.69 5.59 -1.93
C PRO A 56 -1.45 6.25 -3.28
N GLN A 57 -2.33 7.18 -3.67
CA GLN A 57 -2.25 7.83 -4.99
C GLN A 57 -0.89 8.49 -5.25
N TRP A 58 -0.28 9.06 -4.21
CA TRP A 58 1.02 9.72 -4.32
C TRP A 58 2.17 8.73 -4.57
N VAL A 59 2.01 7.44 -4.24
CA VAL A 59 2.94 6.36 -4.57
C VAL A 59 2.73 5.94 -6.03
N LEU A 60 1.46 5.76 -6.43
CA LEU A 60 1.12 5.42 -7.81
C LEU A 60 1.64 6.45 -8.82
N GLN A 61 1.60 7.73 -8.47
CA GLN A 61 2.15 8.82 -9.28
C GLN A 61 3.67 8.73 -9.46
N VAL A 62 4.42 8.24 -8.47
CA VAL A 62 5.86 7.97 -8.64
C VAL A 62 6.04 6.84 -9.65
N GLY A 63 5.19 5.82 -9.58
CA GLY A 63 5.18 4.71 -10.53
C GLY A 63 4.80 5.07 -11.96
N ASP A 64 4.16 6.23 -12.18
CA ASP A 64 3.88 6.74 -13.52
C ASP A 64 5.14 7.41 -14.13
N THR A 65 6.05 7.92 -13.29
CA THR A 65 7.34 8.48 -13.72
C THR A 65 8.46 7.45 -13.74
N ASP A 66 8.43 6.50 -12.82
CA ASP A 66 9.40 5.42 -12.68
C ASP A 66 8.63 4.09 -12.52
N PRO A 67 8.33 3.40 -13.63
CA PRO A 67 7.53 2.17 -13.58
C PRO A 67 8.28 0.97 -12.98
N ASP A 68 9.59 1.05 -12.81
CA ASP A 68 10.42 -0.04 -12.27
C ASP A 68 10.26 -0.22 -10.75
N ILE A 69 9.55 0.69 -10.08
CA ILE A 69 9.16 0.53 -8.68
C ILE A 69 8.17 -0.63 -8.46
N PHE A 70 7.53 -1.12 -9.52
CA PHE A 70 6.55 -2.20 -9.47
C PHE A 70 7.14 -3.53 -9.91
N PHE A 71 6.59 -4.63 -9.39
CA PHE A 71 6.91 -5.96 -9.92
C PHE A 71 6.53 -6.04 -11.40
N THR A 72 7.40 -6.67 -12.18
CA THR A 72 7.27 -6.70 -13.63
C THR A 72 7.51 -8.11 -14.12
N ASP A 73 6.57 -8.62 -14.90
CA ASP A 73 6.74 -9.92 -15.53
C ASP A 73 7.77 -9.88 -16.67
N ARG A 74 8.17 -11.06 -17.14
CA ARG A 74 9.13 -11.16 -18.23
C ARG A 74 8.50 -10.59 -19.52
N PRO A 75 9.18 -9.66 -20.22
CA PRO A 75 8.75 -9.23 -21.55
C PRO A 75 8.62 -10.44 -22.50
N ARG A 76 7.61 -10.44 -23.36
CA ARG A 76 7.38 -11.52 -24.34
C ARG A 76 7.41 -10.91 -25.73
N ASP A 77 8.39 -11.25 -26.55
CA ASP A 77 8.57 -10.83 -27.94
C ASP A 77 8.08 -9.39 -28.23
N VAL A 78 6.81 -9.24 -28.60
CA VAL A 78 6.17 -7.98 -29.01
C VAL A 78 5.57 -7.16 -27.87
N PHE A 79 5.45 -7.72 -26.66
CA PHE A 79 4.81 -7.11 -25.51
C PHE A 79 5.84 -6.75 -24.41
N PRO A 80 5.84 -5.49 -23.93
CA PRO A 80 6.63 -5.12 -22.77
C PRO A 80 6.12 -5.88 -21.53
N GLY A 81 7.03 -6.07 -20.56
CA GLY A 81 6.67 -6.65 -19.27
C GLY A 81 5.57 -5.82 -18.59
N GLN A 82 4.53 -6.49 -18.10
CA GLN A 82 3.39 -5.89 -17.42
C GLN A 82 3.79 -5.50 -15.99
N ARG A 83 3.42 -4.28 -15.60
CA ARG A 83 3.69 -3.73 -14.27
C ARG A 83 2.55 -4.06 -13.33
N ASN A 84 2.81 -4.82 -12.28
CA ASN A 84 1.86 -5.10 -11.22
C ASN A 84 1.84 -3.94 -10.20
N ARG A 85 0.80 -3.10 -10.28
CA ARG A 85 0.61 -1.90 -9.44
C ARG A 85 -0.01 -2.19 -8.07
N GLU A 86 -0.16 -3.46 -7.69
CA GLU A 86 -0.73 -3.86 -6.41
C GLU A 86 0.27 -3.75 -5.25
N CYS A 87 1.57 -3.84 -5.51
CA CYS A 87 2.62 -3.79 -4.50
C CYS A 87 3.91 -3.20 -5.08
N LEU A 88 4.72 -2.58 -4.22
CA LEU A 88 6.07 -2.14 -4.59
C LEU A 88 7.02 -3.35 -4.69
N SER A 89 7.93 -3.29 -5.65
CA SER A 89 9.01 -4.25 -5.82
C SER A 89 9.97 -4.17 -4.63
N PHE A 90 10.42 -5.33 -4.12
CA PHE A 90 11.42 -5.36 -3.04
C PHE A 90 12.77 -4.73 -3.48
N PHE A 91 13.04 -4.64 -4.78
CA PHE A 91 14.24 -3.95 -5.28
C PHE A 91 14.23 -2.45 -4.98
N ALA A 92 13.06 -1.86 -4.79
CA ALA A 92 12.91 -0.44 -4.47
C ALA A 92 13.00 -0.16 -2.95
N ASP A 93 13.03 -1.18 -2.09
CA ASP A 93 12.81 -1.03 -0.63
C ASP A 93 13.71 0.01 0.02
N GLU A 94 14.99 0.04 -0.36
CA GLU A 94 16.00 0.93 0.20
C GLU A 94 16.30 2.15 -0.66
N GLU A 95 15.62 2.34 -1.80
CA GLU A 95 15.92 3.43 -2.74
C GLU A 95 15.65 4.80 -2.08
N PRO A 96 16.69 5.60 -1.80
CA PRO A 96 16.55 6.80 -1.00
C PRO A 96 15.76 7.89 -1.75
N GLY A 97 14.75 8.45 -1.10
CA GLY A 97 14.03 9.61 -1.62
C GLY A 97 12.96 9.30 -2.68
N LEU A 98 12.87 8.06 -3.15
CA LEU A 98 11.91 7.58 -4.15
C LEU A 98 10.48 8.04 -3.84
N LEU A 99 10.07 7.93 -2.58
CA LEU A 99 8.72 8.17 -2.10
C LEU A 99 8.61 9.50 -1.35
N LYS A 100 8.70 10.61 -2.09
CA LYS A 100 8.58 11.99 -1.56
C LYS A 100 9.58 12.27 -0.43
N GLY A 101 10.85 11.89 -0.65
CA GLY A 101 11.92 12.08 0.33
C GLY A 101 12.04 10.96 1.36
N ARG A 102 11.49 9.77 1.07
CA ARG A 102 11.63 8.54 1.86
C ARG A 102 11.91 7.35 0.94
N SER A 103 12.55 6.31 1.46
CA SER A 103 12.48 4.98 0.84
C SER A 103 11.13 4.29 1.15
N PRO A 104 10.71 3.28 0.36
CA PRO A 104 9.57 2.43 0.71
C PRO A 104 9.68 1.80 2.11
N MET A 105 10.86 1.29 2.48
CA MET A 105 11.08 0.72 3.81
C MET A 105 10.87 1.73 4.93
N GLN A 106 11.34 2.98 4.75
CA GLN A 106 11.06 4.06 5.69
C GLN A 106 9.57 4.35 5.79
N CYS A 107 8.82 4.32 4.68
CA CYS A 107 7.36 4.49 4.70
C CYS A 107 6.69 3.37 5.52
N TYR A 108 7.09 2.11 5.33
CA TYR A 108 6.54 0.98 6.09
C TYR A 108 6.81 1.09 7.59
N VAL A 109 8.04 1.44 7.96
CA VAL A 109 8.43 1.63 9.36
C VAL A 109 7.68 2.81 9.99
N GLU A 110 7.59 3.95 9.30
CA GLU A 110 6.83 5.11 9.79
C GLU A 110 5.33 4.78 9.94
N PHE A 111 4.76 3.98 9.05
CA PHE A 111 3.36 3.56 9.12
C PHE A 111 3.03 2.70 10.35
N MET A 112 3.99 1.89 10.81
CA MET A 112 3.82 0.99 11.95
C MET A 112 4.06 1.64 13.32
N ARG A 113 4.55 2.89 13.34
CA ARG A 113 4.80 3.66 14.57
C ARG A 113 3.54 4.38 15.05
#